data_AF-K3ZMB7-F1
#
_entry.id   AF-K3ZMB7-F1
#
_cell.length_a   1.000
_cell.length_b   1.000
_cell.length_c   1.000
_cell.angle_alpha   90.00
_cell.angle_beta   90.00
_cell.angle_gamma   90.00
#
_symmetry.space_group_name_H-M   'P 1'
#
loop_
_entity.id
_entity.type
_entity.pdbx_description
1 polymer ?
#
loop_
_entity_poly.entity_id
_entity_poly.type
_entity_poly.pdbx_seq_one_letter_code
_entity_poly.pdbx_strand_id
1 'polypeptide(L)'
;MSPYMAYDQYVMLDGNGNPVVFDDDGTSLDSFRSSHLMVIRADVATEISKTFARSLILELRQIEAEGKCLAALGEHHVRVAPNGKVKLRGVQILSNPLPAARLAYLQQNYHSASTIIDGLFGQRIPPDIQHLTYLMRTDFAVRAMFPIHASLVPMTSYPALYKELHDYVKFKIPKHHFHAILLVLQNVPNVANWQQVVSTNSVLSTTLNFNQGSSYTIPTNIYNQTCLYPEQKTALRMLGIPKGNQISITPYQIALIRPLRFFDFKRNRIAHRMEAGLCANGMTLQRYFSAKGSDIVTRVRFPLVIPYIQLELQRRGLLSQLDLNPLFN
;
A
#
# COMPACT_ATOMS: atom_id res chain seq x y z
N MET A 1 25.88 -4.20 -9.38
CA MET A 1 25.31 -3.83 -8.06
C MET A 1 25.52 -4.99 -7.09
N SER A 2 25.80 -4.74 -5.82
CA SER A 2 26.04 -5.81 -4.83
C SER A 2 24.72 -6.48 -4.43
N PRO A 3 24.64 -7.83 -4.33
CA PRO A 3 23.41 -8.57 -4.00
C PRO A 3 22.79 -8.23 -2.63
N TYR A 4 23.57 -7.62 -1.73
CA TYR A 4 23.18 -7.28 -0.36
C TYR A 4 22.19 -6.11 -0.23
N MET A 5 21.80 -5.44 -1.32
CA MET A 5 20.84 -4.32 -1.25
C MET A 5 19.37 -4.75 -1.38
N ALA A 6 19.10 -5.99 -1.78
CA ALA A 6 17.78 -6.41 -2.27
C ALA A 6 16.93 -7.21 -1.27
N TYR A 7 17.56 -7.99 -0.38
CA TYR A 7 16.85 -8.95 0.47
C TYR A 7 17.40 -8.89 1.88
N ASP A 8 16.56 -8.55 2.86
CA ASP A 8 16.81 -8.86 4.28
C ASP A 8 15.53 -8.84 5.15
N GLN A 9 14.33 -8.80 4.58
CA GLN A 9 13.11 -8.98 5.37
C GLN A 9 12.23 -10.07 4.75
N TYR A 10 12.47 -11.30 5.17
CA TYR A 10 11.50 -12.38 4.99
C TYR A 10 10.45 -12.25 6.08
N VAL A 11 9.21 -11.98 5.68
CA VAL A 11 8.07 -12.33 6.52
C VAL A 11 7.77 -13.78 6.20
N MET A 12 8.21 -14.69 7.07
CA MET A 12 7.73 -16.07 6.99
C MET A 12 6.32 -16.06 7.56
N LEU A 13 5.33 -16.47 6.77
CA LEU A 13 4.02 -16.78 7.33
C LEU A 13 3.92 -18.30 7.50
N ASP A 14 3.39 -18.78 8.61
CA ASP A 14 3.03 -20.19 8.70
C ASP A 14 1.90 -20.53 7.70
N GLY A 15 1.56 -21.83 7.59
CA GLY A 15 0.48 -22.30 6.71
C GLY A 15 -0.90 -21.71 7.06
N ASN A 16 -1.03 -21.09 8.24
CA ASN A 16 -2.19 -20.38 8.73
C ASN A 16 -2.00 -18.85 8.66
N GLY A 17 -1.04 -18.40 7.87
CA GLY A 17 -0.80 -16.99 7.60
C GLY A 17 -0.17 -16.18 8.73
N ASN A 18 0.23 -16.77 9.86
CA ASN A 18 0.75 -16.07 11.03
C ASN A 18 2.20 -15.60 10.82
N PRO A 19 2.54 -14.35 11.20
CA PRO A 19 3.90 -13.84 11.06
C PRO A 19 4.87 -14.60 11.97
N VAL A 20 5.82 -15.27 11.34
CA VAL A 20 7.09 -15.73 11.90
C VAL A 20 8.13 -14.69 11.46
N VAL A 21 8.33 -13.66 12.29
CA VAL A 21 9.24 -12.54 12.00
C VAL A 21 10.58 -12.78 12.69
N PHE A 22 11.66 -12.53 11.96
CA PHE A 22 13.04 -12.48 12.45
C PHE A 22 13.36 -11.09 13.01
N ASP A 23 14.25 -11.04 14.01
CA ASP A 23 14.85 -9.79 14.48
C ASP A 23 15.73 -9.17 13.38
N ASP A 24 15.82 -7.83 13.38
CA ASP A 24 16.49 -6.99 12.36
C ASP A 24 18.03 -7.22 12.27
N ASP A 25 18.60 -8.25 12.92
CA ASP A 25 20.05 -8.49 13.03
C ASP A 25 20.60 -9.69 12.21
N GLY A 26 19.75 -10.36 11.43
CA GLY A 26 20.20 -11.39 10.49
C GLY A 26 20.80 -12.65 11.14
N THR A 27 20.58 -12.87 12.44
CA THR A 27 21.05 -14.09 13.12
C THR A 27 19.94 -15.12 13.30
N SER A 28 20.30 -16.40 13.08
CA SER A 28 19.52 -17.62 13.35
C SER A 28 18.61 -18.14 12.23
N LEU A 29 19.24 -18.72 11.19
CA LEU A 29 18.59 -19.64 10.24
C LEU A 29 18.60 -21.11 10.74
N ASP A 30 19.41 -21.45 11.75
CA ASP A 30 19.72 -22.85 12.11
C ASP A 30 18.81 -23.48 13.18
N SER A 31 17.89 -22.74 13.79
CA SER A 31 17.10 -23.24 14.94
C SER A 31 15.72 -23.83 14.60
N PHE A 32 15.21 -23.68 13.37
CA PHE A 32 13.85 -24.13 13.02
C PHE A 32 13.85 -25.40 12.15
N ARG A 33 14.03 -26.55 12.81
CA ARG A 33 13.64 -27.86 12.26
C ARG A 33 12.25 -28.24 12.80
N SER A 34 11.18 -27.84 12.14
CA SER A 34 9.85 -28.42 12.37
C SER A 34 9.19 -28.78 11.04
N SER A 35 8.88 -30.07 10.90
CA SER A 35 8.59 -30.78 9.65
C SER A 35 7.17 -30.57 9.08
N HIS A 36 6.39 -29.61 9.59
CA HIS A 36 4.97 -29.47 9.24
C HIS A 36 4.48 -28.02 8.97
N LEU A 37 5.38 -27.05 8.81
CA LEU A 37 5.02 -25.65 8.53
C LEU A 37 5.18 -25.32 7.04
N MET A 38 4.07 -25.08 6.34
CA MET A 38 4.10 -24.46 5.00
C MET A 38 4.47 -22.98 5.16
N VAL A 39 5.74 -22.63 4.92
CA VAL A 39 6.23 -21.26 5.04
C VAL A 39 5.90 -20.48 3.77
N ILE A 40 5.03 -19.47 3.85
CA ILE A 40 4.85 -18.50 2.77
C ILE A 40 5.95 -17.45 2.92
N ARG A 41 6.84 -17.35 1.92
CA ARG A 41 7.79 -16.24 1.80
C ARG A 41 7.13 -15.10 1.04
N ALA A 42 7.04 -13.93 1.66
CA ALA A 42 6.59 -12.71 0.99
C ALA A 42 7.77 -11.75 0.80
N ASP A 43 7.99 -11.32 -0.44
CA ASP A 43 9.04 -10.35 -0.78
C ASP A 43 8.57 -8.93 -0.43
N VAL A 44 9.29 -8.27 0.48
CA VAL A 44 9.04 -6.88 0.89
C VAL A 44 10.30 -6.05 0.63
N ALA A 45 10.13 -4.85 0.09
CA ALA A 45 11.26 -3.96 -0.14
C ALA A 45 11.92 -3.53 1.17
N THR A 46 13.24 -3.63 1.26
CA THR A 46 14.03 -3.10 2.38
C THR A 46 14.01 -1.58 2.42
N GLU A 47 14.28 -0.97 3.58
CA GLU A 47 14.34 0.49 3.71
C GLU A 47 15.44 1.11 2.82
N ILE A 48 16.56 0.41 2.64
CA ILE A 48 17.64 0.82 1.74
C ILE A 48 17.17 0.81 0.28
N SER A 49 16.49 -0.24 -0.17
CA SER A 49 15.98 -0.34 -1.54
C SER A 49 14.89 0.71 -1.84
N LYS A 50 14.01 1.01 -0.88
CA LYS A 50 13.04 2.11 -0.98
C LYS A 50 13.75 3.46 -1.08
N THR A 51 14.77 3.68 -0.25
CA THR A 51 15.58 4.92 -0.28
C THR A 51 16.29 5.08 -1.61
N PHE A 52 16.84 4.00 -2.17
CA PHE A 52 17.42 4.00 -3.51
C PHE A 52 16.40 4.41 -4.56
N ALA A 53 15.26 3.73 -4.63
CA ALA A 53 14.26 3.97 -5.66
C ALA A 53 13.74 5.41 -5.57
N ARG A 54 13.43 5.87 -4.36
CA ARG A 54 12.99 7.24 -4.11
C ARG A 54 14.06 8.26 -4.47
N SER A 55 15.31 8.06 -4.05
CA SER A 55 16.40 8.99 -4.34
C SER A 55 16.65 9.12 -5.84
N LEU A 56 16.62 8.02 -6.59
CA LEU A 56 16.74 8.04 -8.05
C LEU A 56 15.60 8.84 -8.71
N ILE A 57 14.36 8.63 -8.26
CA ILE A 57 13.19 9.35 -8.76
C ILE A 57 13.30 10.86 -8.44
N LEU A 58 13.77 11.22 -7.24
CA LEU A 58 13.95 12.62 -6.84
C LEU A 58 15.00 13.34 -7.66
N GLU A 59 16.13 12.69 -7.98
CA GLU A 59 17.15 13.25 -8.88
C GLU A 59 16.54 13.59 -10.26
N LEU A 60 15.72 12.69 -10.81
CA LEU A 60 15.00 12.95 -12.06
C LEU A 60 13.97 14.07 -11.94
N ARG A 61 13.24 14.14 -10.83
CA ARG A 61 12.28 15.23 -10.57
C ARG A 61 12.96 16.59 -10.47
N GLN A 62 14.14 16.64 -9.86
CA GLN A 62 14.92 17.87 -9.75
C GLN A 62 15.39 18.34 -11.14
N ILE A 63 15.95 17.44 -11.95
CA ILE A 63 16.34 17.73 -13.33
C ILE A 63 15.14 18.22 -14.15
N GLU A 64 14.00 17.54 -14.02
CA GLU A 64 12.76 17.94 -14.69
C GLU A 64 12.29 19.34 -14.27
N ALA A 65 12.33 19.64 -12.96
CA ALA A 65 11.92 20.93 -12.41
C ALA A 65 12.77 22.10 -12.93
N GLU A 66 14.04 21.84 -13.24
CA GLU A 66 14.97 22.80 -13.86
C GLU A 66 14.76 22.99 -15.37
N GLY A 67 13.72 22.37 -15.96
CA GLY A 67 13.48 22.42 -17.40
C GLY A 67 14.33 21.43 -18.22
N LYS A 68 15.16 20.63 -17.55
CA LYS A 68 16.19 19.77 -18.19
C LYS A 68 15.68 18.33 -18.36
N CYS A 69 16.44 17.52 -19.07
CA CYS A 69 16.28 16.06 -19.15
C CYS A 69 17.65 15.40 -19.42
N LEU A 70 17.72 14.06 -19.34
CA LEU A 70 18.93 13.30 -19.63
C LEU A 70 18.87 12.73 -21.05
N ALA A 71 19.98 12.78 -21.78
CA ALA A 71 20.07 12.14 -23.10
C ALA A 71 19.95 10.61 -22.99
N ALA A 72 20.57 10.03 -21.96
CA ALA A 72 20.49 8.62 -21.63
C ALA A 72 20.64 8.41 -20.11
N LEU A 73 20.02 7.34 -19.60
CA LEU A 73 20.17 6.89 -18.22
C LEU A 73 20.33 5.37 -18.21
N GLY A 74 21.27 4.88 -17.41
CA GLY A 74 21.61 3.46 -17.27
C GLY A 74 22.33 3.21 -15.95
N GLU A 75 22.51 1.95 -15.55
CA GLU A 75 23.07 1.58 -14.24
C GLU A 75 24.47 2.18 -13.97
N HIS A 76 25.32 2.25 -15.00
CA HIS A 76 26.67 2.81 -14.87
C HIS A 76 26.69 4.30 -14.52
N HIS A 77 25.58 5.02 -14.71
CA HIS A 77 25.42 6.41 -14.30
C HIS A 77 25.02 6.57 -12.84
N VAL A 78 24.60 5.50 -12.18
CA VAL A 78 24.06 5.52 -10.82
C VAL A 78 25.20 5.25 -9.83
N ARG A 79 25.35 6.11 -8.83
CA ARG A 79 26.21 5.87 -7.66
C ARG A 79 25.36 5.84 -6.41
N VAL A 80 25.58 4.83 -5.57
CA VAL A 80 24.76 4.54 -4.40
C VAL A 80 25.62 4.66 -3.15
N ALA A 81 25.17 5.47 -2.19
CA ALA A 81 25.76 5.54 -0.87
C ALA A 81 25.30 4.35 0.01
N PRO A 82 26.00 4.02 1.12
CA PRO A 82 25.61 2.89 1.98
C PRO A 82 24.17 2.95 2.52
N ASN A 83 23.61 4.15 2.69
CA ASN A 83 22.23 4.37 3.12
C ASN A 83 21.20 4.30 1.96
N GLY A 84 21.61 3.87 0.77
CA GLY A 84 20.76 3.78 -0.42
C GLY A 84 20.62 5.08 -1.21
N LYS A 85 21.12 6.24 -0.73
CA LYS A 85 21.00 7.50 -1.48
C LYS A 85 21.73 7.42 -2.83
N VAL A 86 21.08 7.93 -3.86
CA VAL A 86 21.57 7.91 -5.24
C VAL A 86 22.13 9.28 -5.62
N LYS A 87 23.26 9.27 -6.35
CA LYS A 87 23.73 10.40 -7.14
C LYS A 87 23.97 9.96 -8.57
N LEU A 88 23.60 10.80 -9.53
CA LEU A 88 23.89 10.57 -10.94
C LEU A 88 25.30 11.09 -11.28
N ARG A 89 26.06 10.31 -12.07
CA ARG A 89 27.39 10.69 -12.56
C ARG A 89 27.56 10.29 -14.03
N GLY A 90 28.31 11.10 -14.77
CA GLY A 90 28.58 10.83 -16.19
C GLY A 90 27.35 10.95 -17.09
N VAL A 91 26.25 11.52 -16.60
CA VAL A 91 25.04 11.75 -17.40
C VAL A 91 25.19 13.00 -18.26
N GLN A 92 24.71 12.94 -19.50
CA GLN A 92 24.58 14.11 -20.36
C GLN A 92 23.23 14.78 -20.10
N ILE A 93 23.28 16.04 -19.64
CA ILE A 93 22.10 16.86 -19.34
C ILE A 93 21.77 17.73 -20.54
N LEU A 94 20.52 17.69 -20.99
CA LEU A 94 19.97 18.49 -22.07
C LEU A 94 19.14 19.63 -21.48
N SER A 95 19.57 20.87 -21.70
CA SER A 95 18.97 22.05 -21.04
C SER A 95 17.90 22.77 -21.85
N ASN A 96 17.95 22.70 -23.18
CA ASN A 96 16.98 23.39 -24.06
C ASN A 96 16.40 22.50 -25.18
N PRO A 97 15.93 21.28 -24.88
CA PRO A 97 15.23 20.48 -25.88
C PRO A 97 13.91 21.13 -26.30
N LEU A 98 13.52 20.97 -27.57
CA LEU A 98 12.17 21.30 -28.03
C LEU A 98 11.12 20.58 -27.16
N PRO A 99 9.93 21.15 -26.91
CA PRO A 99 8.96 20.59 -25.96
C PRO A 99 8.61 19.11 -26.20
N ALA A 100 8.39 18.71 -27.46
CA ALA A 100 8.09 17.32 -27.82
C ALA A 100 9.28 16.39 -27.56
N ALA A 101 10.49 16.82 -27.90
CA ALA A 101 11.71 16.08 -27.61
C ALA A 101 11.94 15.94 -26.10
N ARG A 102 11.71 17.02 -25.34
CA ARG A 102 11.81 17.02 -23.88
C ARG A 102 10.89 15.96 -23.26
N LEU A 103 9.64 15.91 -23.71
CA LEU A 103 8.67 14.92 -23.21
C LEU A 103 9.15 13.49 -23.47
N ALA A 104 9.63 13.20 -24.70
CA ALA A 104 10.17 11.90 -25.05
C ALA A 104 11.40 11.52 -24.21
N TYR A 105 12.35 12.43 -24.01
CA TYR A 105 13.51 12.19 -23.15
C TYR A 105 13.11 11.93 -21.71
N LEU A 106 12.18 12.71 -21.14
CA LEU A 106 11.71 12.48 -19.79
C LEU A 106 11.04 11.11 -19.68
N GLN A 107 10.12 10.75 -20.58
CA GLN A 107 9.51 9.42 -20.61
C GLN A 107 10.56 8.32 -20.64
N GLN A 108 11.60 8.47 -21.49
CA GLN A 108 12.71 7.53 -21.55
C GLN A 108 13.52 7.50 -20.24
N ASN A 109 13.77 8.63 -19.59
CA ASN A 109 14.51 8.70 -18.33
C ASN A 109 13.78 7.94 -17.20
N TYR A 110 12.47 8.13 -17.07
CA TYR A 110 11.67 7.41 -16.08
C TYR A 110 11.51 5.93 -16.45
N HIS A 111 11.40 5.59 -17.73
CA HIS A 111 11.44 4.21 -18.20
C HIS A 111 12.77 3.54 -17.82
N SER A 112 13.91 4.18 -18.10
CA SER A 112 15.23 3.66 -17.68
C SER A 112 15.33 3.52 -16.15
N ALA A 113 14.86 4.50 -15.38
CA ALA A 113 14.86 4.42 -13.92
C ALA A 113 14.01 3.25 -13.40
N SER A 114 12.86 2.98 -14.02
CA SER A 114 12.01 1.84 -13.66
C SER A 114 12.72 0.50 -13.86
N THR A 115 13.50 0.37 -14.93
CA THR A 115 14.30 -0.83 -15.24
C THR A 115 15.45 -1.01 -14.27
N ILE A 116 16.12 0.08 -13.87
CA ILE A 116 17.17 0.06 -12.85
C ILE A 116 16.59 -0.34 -11.48
N ILE A 117 15.41 0.17 -11.13
CA ILE A 117 14.72 -0.18 -9.87
C ILE A 117 14.32 -1.66 -9.87
N ASP A 118 13.70 -2.16 -10.93
CA ASP A 118 13.34 -3.58 -11.03
C ASP A 118 14.59 -4.48 -10.98
N GLY A 119 15.70 -4.04 -11.60
CA GLY A 119 16.99 -4.72 -11.55
C GLY A 119 17.53 -4.94 -10.14
N LEU A 120 17.17 -4.10 -9.16
CA LEU A 120 17.52 -4.34 -7.76
C LEU A 120 16.88 -5.62 -7.21
N PHE A 121 15.65 -5.93 -7.60
CA PHE A 121 14.88 -7.04 -7.06
C PHE A 121 14.96 -8.29 -7.94
N GLY A 122 15.56 -8.20 -9.13
CA GLY A 122 15.65 -9.32 -10.06
C GLY A 122 14.27 -9.88 -10.41
N GLN A 123 14.06 -11.19 -10.19
CA GLN A 123 12.79 -11.85 -10.48
C GLN A 123 11.72 -11.70 -9.39
N ARG A 124 12.06 -11.15 -8.21
CA ARG A 124 11.18 -11.11 -7.03
C ARG A 124 10.85 -9.68 -6.63
N ILE A 125 10.25 -8.93 -7.57
CA ILE A 125 9.85 -7.54 -7.32
C ILE A 125 8.59 -7.54 -6.45
N PRO A 126 8.60 -6.87 -5.28
CA PRO A 126 7.40 -6.72 -4.45
C PRO A 126 6.24 -6.11 -5.25
N PRO A 127 4.97 -6.57 -5.11
CA PRO A 127 3.87 -6.12 -5.96
C PRO A 127 3.63 -4.60 -5.94
N ASP A 128 3.87 -3.94 -4.80
CA ASP A 128 3.75 -2.50 -4.66
C ASP A 128 4.91 -1.73 -5.33
N ILE A 129 6.12 -2.28 -5.37
CA ILE A 129 7.23 -1.75 -6.17
C ILE A 129 6.98 -1.99 -7.66
N GLN A 130 6.53 -3.19 -8.04
CA GLN A 130 6.18 -3.51 -9.42
C GLN A 130 5.10 -2.57 -9.95
N HIS A 131 4.12 -2.23 -9.11
CA HIS A 131 3.12 -1.22 -9.45
C HIS A 131 3.73 0.16 -9.73
N LEU A 132 4.66 0.62 -8.89
CA LEU A 132 5.38 1.88 -9.12
C LEU A 132 6.14 1.85 -10.45
N THR A 133 6.94 0.82 -10.71
CA THR A 133 7.75 0.74 -11.92
C THR A 133 6.89 0.53 -13.17
N TYR A 134 5.76 -0.16 -13.06
CA TYR A 134 4.74 -0.23 -14.11
C TYR A 134 4.18 1.16 -14.45
N LEU A 135 3.80 1.97 -13.46
CA LEU A 135 3.30 3.34 -13.70
C LEU A 135 4.37 4.23 -14.33
N MET A 136 5.63 4.11 -13.91
CA MET A 136 6.74 4.85 -14.51
C MET A 136 6.91 4.56 -16.01
N ARG A 137 6.56 3.35 -16.45
CA ARG A 137 6.64 2.93 -17.87
C ARG A 137 5.41 3.30 -18.68
N THR A 138 4.22 3.24 -18.07
CA THR A 138 2.95 3.22 -18.80
C THR A 138 2.09 4.45 -18.59
N ASP A 139 2.25 5.17 -17.48
CA ASP A 139 1.41 6.31 -17.10
C ASP A 139 2.27 7.50 -16.66
N PHE A 140 2.98 8.10 -17.61
CA PHE A 140 3.86 9.25 -17.36
C PHE A 140 3.11 10.50 -16.86
N ALA A 141 1.79 10.57 -17.08
CA ALA A 141 0.97 11.69 -16.63
C ALA A 141 0.90 11.78 -15.09
N VAL A 142 1.03 10.66 -14.38
CA VAL A 142 0.97 10.61 -12.91
C VAL A 142 2.34 10.76 -12.23
N ARG A 143 3.40 11.11 -12.97
CA ARG A 143 4.79 11.12 -12.47
C ARG A 143 5.09 11.98 -11.24
N ALA A 144 4.26 12.98 -10.96
CA ALA A 144 4.36 13.76 -9.73
C ALA A 144 4.19 12.89 -8.47
N MET A 145 3.48 11.77 -8.56
CA MET A 145 3.25 10.82 -7.48
C MET A 145 4.43 9.86 -7.25
N PHE A 146 5.27 9.58 -8.25
CA PHE A 146 6.34 8.58 -8.15
C PHE A 146 7.24 8.72 -6.90
N PRO A 147 7.77 9.90 -6.54
CA PRO A 147 8.64 10.05 -5.36
C PRO A 147 7.90 9.88 -4.01
N ILE A 148 6.57 9.96 -4.03
CA ILE A 148 5.69 9.83 -2.85
C ILE A 148 4.84 8.55 -2.91
N HIS A 149 5.19 7.60 -3.78
CA HIS A 149 4.46 6.36 -3.93
C HIS A 149 4.55 5.51 -2.64
N ALA A 150 3.43 4.91 -2.23
CA ALA A 150 3.29 4.22 -0.94
C ALA A 150 4.27 3.07 -0.74
N SER A 151 4.73 2.43 -1.84
CA SER A 151 5.75 1.38 -1.76
C SER A 151 7.09 1.88 -1.20
N LEU A 152 7.38 3.18 -1.38
CA LEU A 152 8.62 3.82 -0.95
C LEU A 152 8.55 4.36 0.49
N VAL A 153 7.39 4.26 1.15
CA VAL A 153 7.22 4.74 2.53
C VAL A 153 7.87 3.76 3.51
N PRO A 154 8.64 4.28 4.49
CA PRO A 154 9.19 3.47 5.57
C PRO A 154 8.12 2.70 6.32
N MET A 155 8.45 1.50 6.78
CA MET A 155 7.46 0.65 7.44
C MET A 155 6.88 1.30 8.72
N THR A 156 7.69 2.08 9.43
CA THR A 156 7.31 2.87 10.61
C THR A 156 6.27 3.95 10.29
N SER A 157 6.29 4.52 9.08
CA SER A 157 5.39 5.59 8.63
C SER A 157 4.15 5.06 7.89
N TYR A 158 4.11 3.77 7.55
CA TYR A 158 3.01 3.15 6.82
C TYR A 158 1.63 3.33 7.49
N PRO A 159 1.49 3.25 8.83
CA PRO A 159 0.21 3.45 9.50
C PRO A 159 -0.26 4.91 9.42
N ALA A 160 0.67 5.87 9.56
CA ALA A 160 0.40 7.29 9.42
C ALA A 160 -0.04 7.64 7.99
N LEU A 161 0.66 7.10 6.98
CA LEU A 161 0.25 7.22 5.58
C LEU A 161 -1.18 6.76 5.35
N TYR A 162 -1.53 5.56 5.85
CA TYR A 162 -2.88 5.06 5.67
C TYR A 162 -3.91 5.91 6.38
N LYS A 163 -3.62 6.37 7.60
CA LYS A 163 -4.50 7.27 8.34
C LYS A 163 -4.76 8.56 7.55
N GLU A 164 -3.73 9.23 7.06
CA GLU A 164 -3.88 10.48 6.31
C GLU A 164 -4.74 10.30 5.06
N LEU A 165 -4.45 9.27 4.26
CA LEU A 165 -5.25 8.96 3.07
C LEU A 165 -6.68 8.56 3.43
N HIS A 166 -6.87 7.77 4.48
CA HIS A 166 -8.19 7.37 4.96
C HIS A 166 -9.03 8.57 5.37
N ASP A 167 -8.50 9.41 6.25
CA ASP A 167 -9.22 10.54 6.81
C ASP A 167 -9.55 11.56 5.70
N TYR A 168 -8.63 11.78 4.77
CA TYR A 168 -8.85 12.65 3.62
C TYR A 168 -9.93 12.12 2.67
N VAL A 169 -9.84 10.86 2.24
CA VAL A 169 -10.83 10.22 1.34
C VAL A 169 -12.21 10.11 1.97
N LYS A 170 -12.30 9.87 3.29
CA LYS A 170 -13.58 9.67 3.96
C LYS A 170 -14.29 10.97 4.31
N PHE A 171 -13.53 11.99 4.71
CA PHE A 171 -14.09 13.18 5.34
C PHE A 171 -13.88 14.48 4.56
N LYS A 172 -12.89 14.57 3.66
CA LYS A 172 -12.52 15.84 3.02
C LYS A 172 -12.91 15.94 1.54
N ILE A 173 -13.06 14.82 0.84
CA ILE A 173 -13.38 14.84 -0.60
C ILE A 173 -14.90 14.78 -0.87
N PRO A 174 -15.35 15.30 -2.02
CA PRO A 174 -16.73 15.13 -2.49
C PRO A 174 -17.19 13.67 -2.55
N LYS A 175 -18.47 13.42 -2.26
CA LYS A 175 -19.03 12.06 -2.19
C LYS A 175 -18.90 11.26 -3.48
N HIS A 176 -19.01 11.90 -4.65
CA HIS A 176 -18.84 11.22 -5.92
C HIS A 176 -17.40 10.70 -6.12
N HIS A 177 -16.38 11.45 -5.69
CA HIS A 177 -15.00 10.97 -5.70
C HIS A 177 -14.78 9.84 -4.69
N PHE A 178 -15.36 9.96 -3.49
CA PHE A 178 -15.33 8.91 -2.48
C PHE A 178 -15.93 7.59 -3.01
N HIS A 179 -17.12 7.64 -3.62
CA HIS A 179 -17.75 6.45 -4.23
C HIS A 179 -16.90 5.87 -5.34
N ALA A 180 -16.35 6.71 -6.24
CA ALA A 180 -15.49 6.23 -7.31
C ALA A 180 -14.23 5.51 -6.79
N ILE A 181 -13.59 6.04 -5.74
CA ILE A 181 -12.43 5.39 -5.11
C ILE A 181 -12.83 4.04 -4.51
N LEU A 182 -13.97 3.95 -3.83
CA LEU A 182 -14.46 2.68 -3.26
C LEU A 182 -14.72 1.63 -4.35
N LEU A 183 -15.32 2.02 -5.49
CA LEU A 183 -15.56 1.11 -6.62
C LEU A 183 -14.26 0.60 -7.24
N VAL A 184 -13.25 1.46 -7.38
CA VAL A 184 -11.93 1.05 -7.86
C VAL A 184 -11.28 0.09 -6.86
N LEU A 185 -11.37 0.38 -5.56
CA LEU A 185 -10.84 -0.48 -4.52
C LEU A 185 -11.44 -1.89 -4.54
N GLN A 186 -12.71 -2.04 -4.92
CA GLN A 186 -13.32 -3.37 -5.04
C GLN A 186 -12.60 -4.28 -6.05
N ASN A 187 -11.94 -3.69 -7.07
CA ASN A 187 -11.21 -4.43 -8.10
C ASN A 187 -9.74 -4.67 -7.74
N VAL A 188 -9.25 -4.11 -6.62
CA VAL A 188 -7.90 -4.37 -6.14
C VAL A 188 -7.82 -5.81 -5.62
N PRO A 189 -6.75 -6.57 -5.95
CA PRO A 189 -6.58 -7.94 -5.47
C PRO A 189 -6.82 -8.07 -3.97
N ASN A 190 -7.50 -9.15 -3.59
CA ASN A 190 -7.91 -9.49 -2.21
C ASN A 190 -8.97 -8.57 -1.57
N VAL A 191 -9.33 -7.42 -2.15
CA VAL A 191 -10.31 -6.51 -1.52
C VAL A 191 -11.74 -7.02 -1.64
N ALA A 192 -12.12 -7.65 -2.76
CA ALA A 192 -13.48 -8.18 -2.94
C ALA A 192 -13.83 -9.32 -1.95
N ASN A 193 -12.83 -10.08 -1.49
CA ASN A 193 -12.98 -11.18 -0.53
C ASN A 193 -12.18 -10.93 0.75
N TRP A 194 -11.97 -9.65 1.12
CA TRP A 194 -11.04 -9.27 2.17
C TRP A 194 -11.31 -9.93 3.52
N GLN A 195 -12.58 -10.19 3.88
CA GLN A 195 -12.94 -10.87 5.13
C GLN A 195 -12.40 -12.30 5.18
N GLN A 196 -12.47 -13.03 4.06
CA GLN A 196 -11.90 -14.38 3.93
C GLN A 196 -10.37 -14.29 4.05
N VAL A 197 -9.73 -13.37 3.34
CA VAL A 197 -8.27 -13.19 3.40
C VAL A 197 -7.81 -12.86 4.82
N VAL A 198 -8.51 -11.97 5.51
CA VAL A 198 -8.27 -11.60 6.91
C VAL A 198 -8.44 -12.78 7.85
N SER A 199 -9.47 -13.63 7.64
CA SER A 199 -9.71 -14.80 8.49
C SER A 199 -8.61 -15.87 8.42
N THR A 200 -7.80 -15.88 7.35
CA THR A 200 -6.66 -16.79 7.18
C THR A 200 -5.38 -16.36 7.90
N ASN A 201 -5.46 -15.39 8.82
CA ASN A 201 -4.35 -14.97 9.67
C ASN A 201 -4.89 -14.69 11.07
N SER A 202 -4.27 -15.25 12.12
CA SER A 202 -4.81 -15.13 13.48
C SER A 202 -4.87 -13.68 13.99
N VAL A 203 -3.86 -12.87 13.68
CA VAL A 203 -3.76 -11.45 14.07
C VAL A 203 -4.90 -10.63 13.49
N LEU A 204 -5.10 -10.71 12.18
CA LEU A 204 -6.12 -9.98 11.46
C LEU A 204 -7.51 -10.52 11.80
N SER A 205 -7.66 -11.84 11.92
CA SER A 205 -8.92 -12.50 12.32
C SER A 205 -9.38 -12.07 13.71
N THR A 206 -8.46 -12.02 14.68
CA THR A 206 -8.76 -11.53 16.04
C THR A 206 -9.24 -10.08 16.00
N THR A 207 -8.61 -9.24 15.18
CA THR A 207 -9.00 -7.84 15.02
C THR A 207 -10.36 -7.70 14.34
N LEU A 208 -10.66 -8.56 13.35
CA LEU A 208 -11.94 -8.58 12.66
C LEU A 208 -13.07 -8.95 13.62
N ASN A 209 -12.83 -9.93 14.49
CA ASN A 209 -13.83 -10.49 15.42
C ASN A 209 -13.90 -9.75 16.77
N PHE A 210 -13.09 -8.71 16.98
CA PHE A 210 -13.21 -7.84 18.14
C PHE A 210 -14.63 -7.26 18.24
N ASN A 211 -15.25 -7.32 19.42
CA ASN A 211 -16.68 -7.03 19.62
C ASN A 211 -17.62 -7.84 18.70
N GLN A 212 -17.37 -9.15 18.60
CA GLN A 212 -18.17 -10.13 17.83
C GLN A 212 -18.22 -9.85 16.32
N GLY A 213 -17.31 -9.04 15.78
CA GLY A 213 -17.21 -8.74 14.34
C GLY A 213 -18.33 -7.88 13.74
N SER A 214 -19.30 -7.46 14.56
CA SER A 214 -20.47 -6.67 14.16
C SER A 214 -20.13 -5.36 13.43
N SER A 215 -18.96 -4.78 13.71
CA SER A 215 -18.53 -3.49 13.12
C SER A 215 -18.21 -3.57 11.63
N TYR A 216 -17.91 -4.77 11.11
CA TYR A 216 -17.45 -4.97 9.74
C TYR A 216 -18.36 -5.86 8.91
N THR A 217 -19.55 -6.20 9.42
CA THR A 217 -20.56 -6.94 8.69
C THR A 217 -20.96 -6.20 7.42
N ILE A 218 -21.00 -6.95 6.32
CA ILE A 218 -21.58 -6.50 5.07
C ILE A 218 -23.06 -6.87 5.13
N PRO A 219 -23.98 -5.90 5.28
CA PRO A 219 -25.39 -6.21 5.39
C PRO A 219 -25.90 -6.86 4.10
N THR A 220 -26.79 -7.83 4.23
CA THR A 220 -27.44 -8.53 3.11
C THR A 220 -28.92 -8.17 3.05
N ASN A 221 -29.54 -8.38 1.89
CA ASN A 221 -31.00 -8.38 1.80
C ASN A 221 -31.53 -9.71 2.30
N ILE A 222 -32.67 -9.68 2.99
CA ILE A 222 -33.42 -10.90 3.29
C ILE A 222 -34.61 -11.06 2.35
N TYR A 223 -35.12 -12.28 2.23
CA TYR A 223 -36.34 -12.55 1.50
C TYR A 223 -37.53 -11.80 2.13
N ASN A 224 -38.43 -11.25 1.31
CA ASN A 224 -39.60 -10.48 1.72
C ASN A 224 -39.33 -9.25 2.61
N GLN A 225 -38.14 -8.64 2.48
CA GLN A 225 -37.80 -7.43 3.22
C GLN A 225 -38.76 -6.26 2.87
N THR A 226 -39.50 -5.79 3.88
CA THR A 226 -40.47 -4.68 3.72
C THR A 226 -39.88 -3.31 4.04
N CYS A 227 -38.72 -3.26 4.68
CA CYS A 227 -37.99 -2.01 4.97
C CYS A 227 -36.49 -2.27 5.20
N LEU A 228 -35.66 -1.24 5.06
CA LEU A 228 -34.24 -1.35 5.38
C LEU A 228 -33.98 -1.63 6.87
N TYR A 229 -33.11 -2.59 7.15
CA TYR A 229 -32.63 -2.88 8.50
C TYR A 229 -31.69 -1.78 9.03
N PRO A 230 -31.51 -1.67 10.36
CA PRO A 230 -30.63 -0.67 10.98
C PRO A 230 -29.20 -0.66 10.42
N GLU A 231 -28.63 -1.83 10.14
CA GLU A 231 -27.26 -1.95 9.59
C GLU A 231 -27.18 -1.43 8.15
N GLN A 232 -28.16 -1.75 7.31
CA GLN A 232 -28.27 -1.24 5.94
C GLN A 232 -28.43 0.28 5.96
N LYS A 233 -29.33 0.82 6.80
CA LYS A 233 -29.52 2.26 7.01
C LYS A 233 -28.23 2.96 7.42
N THR A 234 -27.47 2.34 8.33
CA THR A 234 -26.18 2.87 8.80
C THR A 234 -25.15 2.87 7.68
N ALA A 235 -25.05 1.80 6.90
CA ALA A 235 -24.11 1.71 5.78
C ALA A 235 -24.40 2.76 4.69
N LEU A 236 -25.68 2.96 4.33
CA LEU A 236 -26.09 4.01 3.39
C LEU A 236 -25.79 5.42 3.93
N ARG A 237 -26.03 5.66 5.22
CA ARG A 237 -25.69 6.93 5.87
C ARG A 237 -24.20 7.23 5.79
N MET A 238 -23.34 6.25 6.04
CA MET A 238 -21.87 6.42 5.93
C MET A 238 -21.44 6.78 4.50
N LEU A 239 -22.13 6.22 3.51
CA LEU A 239 -21.92 6.56 2.10
C LEU A 239 -22.52 7.92 1.72
N GLY A 240 -23.35 8.53 2.57
CA GLY A 240 -24.11 9.74 2.21
C GLY A 240 -25.20 9.48 1.17
N ILE A 241 -25.66 8.23 1.04
CA ILE A 241 -26.72 7.85 0.11
C ILE A 241 -28.06 8.02 0.85
N PRO A 242 -29.01 8.84 0.35
CA PRO A 242 -30.31 8.96 0.97
C PRO A 242 -31.07 7.65 0.86
N LYS A 243 -31.66 7.20 1.98
CA LYS A 243 -32.43 5.94 2.03
C LYS A 243 -33.73 5.98 1.21
N GLY A 244 -34.35 7.16 1.06
CA GLY A 244 -35.70 7.28 0.50
C GLY A 244 -36.71 6.30 1.09
N ASN A 245 -37.60 5.79 0.24
CA ASN A 245 -38.55 4.70 0.52
C ASN A 245 -37.99 3.33 0.13
N GLN A 246 -36.66 3.20 0.03
CA GLN A 246 -36.03 1.96 -0.38
C GLN A 246 -36.31 0.86 0.64
N ILE A 247 -36.67 -0.33 0.15
CA ILE A 247 -36.99 -1.49 0.98
C ILE A 247 -35.80 -2.45 1.13
N SER A 248 -34.84 -2.45 0.20
CA SER A 248 -33.70 -3.38 0.13
C SER A 248 -32.48 -2.69 -0.48
N ILE A 249 -31.24 -3.02 -0.09
CA ILE A 249 -30.02 -2.43 -0.70
C ILE A 249 -29.78 -2.93 -2.13
N THR A 250 -29.27 -2.08 -3.02
CA THR A 250 -29.00 -2.45 -4.43
C THR A 250 -27.63 -3.11 -4.61
N PRO A 251 -27.38 -3.84 -5.72
CA PRO A 251 -26.05 -4.37 -6.03
C PRO A 251 -24.95 -3.29 -6.05
N TYR A 252 -25.26 -2.11 -6.58
CA TYR A 252 -24.35 -0.95 -6.56
C TYR A 252 -24.02 -0.49 -5.13
N GLN A 253 -25.02 -0.44 -4.24
CA GLN A 253 -24.78 -0.08 -2.85
C GLN A 253 -23.92 -1.15 -2.14
N ILE A 254 -24.14 -2.44 -2.40
CA ILE A 254 -23.30 -3.53 -1.86
C ILE A 254 -21.85 -3.38 -2.35
N ALA A 255 -21.66 -3.04 -3.63
CA ALA A 255 -20.36 -2.78 -4.25
C ALA A 255 -19.60 -1.62 -3.57
N LEU A 256 -20.30 -0.63 -3.03
CA LEU A 256 -19.70 0.45 -2.23
C LEU A 256 -19.48 0.07 -0.75
N ILE A 257 -20.43 -0.63 -0.14
CA ILE A 257 -20.40 -0.97 1.29
C ILE A 257 -19.23 -1.92 1.60
N ARG A 258 -18.98 -2.90 0.74
CA ARG A 258 -17.91 -3.88 0.94
C ARG A 258 -16.51 -3.26 1.08
N PRO A 259 -16.00 -2.49 0.10
CA PRO A 259 -14.71 -1.81 0.23
C PRO A 259 -14.73 -0.75 1.34
N LEU A 260 -15.87 -0.11 1.66
CA LEU A 260 -15.98 0.78 2.82
C LEU A 260 -15.70 0.05 4.13
N ARG A 261 -16.26 -1.15 4.33
CA ARG A 261 -16.00 -1.95 5.54
C ARG A 261 -14.52 -2.34 5.66
N PHE A 262 -13.89 -2.70 4.55
CA PHE A 262 -12.45 -2.94 4.50
C PHE A 262 -11.63 -1.68 4.83
N PHE A 263 -12.02 -0.55 4.26
CA PHE A 263 -11.36 0.75 4.45
C PHE A 263 -11.36 1.14 5.94
N ASP A 264 -12.49 0.95 6.61
CA ASP A 264 -12.65 1.21 8.05
C ASP A 264 -11.93 0.18 8.91
N PHE A 265 -11.97 -1.11 8.53
CA PHE A 265 -11.21 -2.17 9.21
C PHE A 265 -9.72 -1.86 9.26
N LYS A 266 -9.13 -1.50 8.11
CA LYS A 266 -7.71 -1.16 7.99
C LYS A 266 -7.34 0.09 8.80
N ARG A 267 -8.28 1.01 9.06
CA ARG A 267 -8.06 2.21 9.90
C ARG A 267 -8.09 1.89 11.39
N ASN A 268 -8.97 0.98 11.79
CA ASN A 268 -9.32 0.71 13.18
C ASN A 268 -8.49 -0.42 13.83
N ARG A 269 -7.59 -1.06 13.07
CA ARG A 269 -6.74 -2.15 13.58
C ARG A 269 -5.51 -1.71 14.39
N ILE A 270 -5.14 -0.43 14.40
CA ILE A 270 -3.84 0.03 14.92
C ILE A 270 -3.82 0.01 16.46
N ALA A 271 -2.85 -0.74 17.02
CA ALA A 271 -2.29 -0.77 18.37
C ALA A 271 -3.24 -1.03 19.57
N HIS A 272 -4.11 -0.11 19.96
CA HIS A 272 -4.79 -0.18 21.27
C HIS A 272 -5.78 -1.35 21.41
N ARG A 273 -6.32 -1.86 20.30
CA ARG A 273 -7.29 -2.97 20.31
C ARG A 273 -6.64 -4.36 20.33
N MET A 274 -5.40 -4.46 19.85
CA MET A 274 -4.64 -5.73 19.87
C MET A 274 -4.11 -6.02 21.26
N GLU A 275 -3.60 -4.99 21.96
CA GLU A 275 -3.18 -5.09 23.37
C GLU A 275 -4.39 -5.35 24.29
N ALA A 276 -5.50 -4.63 24.09
CA ALA A 276 -6.72 -4.81 24.89
C ALA A 276 -7.38 -6.19 24.70
N GLY A 277 -7.39 -6.73 23.47
CA GLY A 277 -7.97 -8.05 23.18
C GLY A 277 -7.19 -9.23 23.79
N LEU A 278 -5.88 -9.08 23.98
CA LEU A 278 -5.03 -10.08 24.62
C LEU A 278 -5.10 -9.99 26.15
N CYS A 279 -5.06 -8.78 26.71
CA CYS A 279 -5.22 -8.56 28.16
C CYS A 279 -6.61 -8.96 28.67
N ALA A 280 -7.69 -8.67 27.92
CA ALA A 280 -9.06 -8.99 28.34
C ALA A 280 -9.36 -10.49 28.40
N ASN A 281 -8.57 -11.34 27.74
CA ASN A 281 -8.74 -12.80 27.70
C ASN A 281 -7.67 -13.55 28.52
N GLY A 282 -6.89 -12.86 29.36
CA GLY A 282 -5.86 -13.49 30.20
C GLY A 282 -4.72 -14.15 29.43
N MET A 283 -4.55 -13.83 28.15
CA MET A 283 -3.51 -14.42 27.29
C MET A 283 -2.22 -13.60 27.40
N THR A 284 -1.10 -14.29 27.63
CA THR A 284 0.23 -13.67 27.61
C THR A 284 0.53 -13.15 26.21
N LEU A 285 0.99 -11.90 26.10
CA LEU A 285 1.46 -11.30 24.84
C LEU A 285 2.56 -12.19 24.25
N GLN A 286 2.21 -13.00 23.24
CA GLN A 286 3.23 -13.64 22.42
C GLN A 286 4.01 -12.51 21.72
N ARG A 287 5.35 -12.58 21.76
CA ARG A 287 6.30 -11.58 21.22
C ARG A 287 5.96 -11.10 19.78
N TYR A 288 5.19 -11.89 19.04
CA TYR A 288 4.84 -11.72 17.63
C TYR A 288 3.55 -10.91 17.36
N PHE A 289 2.74 -10.60 18.38
CA PHE A 289 1.51 -9.79 18.26
C PHE A 289 1.79 -8.29 18.53
N SER A 290 2.68 -7.68 17.73
CA SER A 290 3.01 -6.25 17.82
C SER A 290 2.26 -5.41 16.78
N ALA A 291 2.16 -4.09 17.02
CA ALA A 291 1.64 -3.15 16.03
C ALA A 291 2.42 -3.22 14.70
N LYS A 292 3.76 -3.29 14.78
CA LYS A 292 4.65 -3.49 13.62
C LYS A 292 4.28 -4.77 12.86
N GLY A 293 4.07 -5.89 13.57
CA GLY A 293 3.66 -7.16 12.96
C GLY A 293 2.31 -7.08 12.23
N SER A 294 1.31 -6.43 12.82
CA SER A 294 -0.01 -6.22 12.21
C SER A 294 0.05 -5.43 10.90
N ASP A 295 0.88 -4.39 10.87
CA ASP A 295 1.04 -3.58 9.66
C ASP A 295 1.84 -4.30 8.58
N ILE A 296 2.86 -5.09 8.96
CA ILE A 296 3.59 -5.98 8.05
C ILE A 296 2.64 -6.97 7.40
N VAL A 297 1.87 -7.73 8.19
CA VAL A 297 0.93 -8.74 7.68
C VAL A 297 -0.08 -8.08 6.75
N THR A 298 -0.61 -6.91 7.12
CA THR A 298 -1.54 -6.22 6.23
C THR A 298 -0.89 -5.80 4.93
N ARG A 299 0.30 -5.18 4.98
CA ARG A 299 1.00 -4.73 3.77
C ARG A 299 1.25 -5.91 2.83
N VAL A 300 1.63 -7.06 3.36
CA VAL A 300 1.84 -8.29 2.58
C VAL A 300 0.53 -8.83 1.98
N ARG A 301 -0.57 -8.82 2.73
CA ARG A 301 -1.87 -9.34 2.26
C ARG A 301 -2.57 -8.39 1.28
N PHE A 302 -2.32 -7.09 1.40
CA PHE A 302 -2.99 -6.03 0.64
C PHE A 302 -2.00 -4.97 0.12
N PRO A 303 -0.97 -5.38 -0.66
CA PRO A 303 0.15 -4.49 -1.02
C PRO A 303 -0.30 -3.32 -1.90
N LEU A 304 -1.33 -3.53 -2.71
CA LEU A 304 -1.80 -2.58 -3.72
C LEU A 304 -2.86 -1.60 -3.21
N VAL A 305 -3.42 -1.77 -2.01
CA VAL A 305 -4.53 -0.93 -1.55
C VAL A 305 -4.14 0.54 -1.42
N ILE A 306 -3.02 0.84 -0.75
CA ILE A 306 -2.56 2.24 -0.61
C ILE A 306 -2.10 2.83 -1.95
N PRO A 307 -1.26 2.13 -2.75
CA PRO A 307 -0.90 2.58 -4.09
C PRO A 307 -2.10 2.97 -4.97
N TYR A 308 -3.17 2.17 -4.97
CA TYR A 308 -4.37 2.48 -5.75
C TYR A 308 -5.14 3.68 -5.21
N ILE A 309 -5.22 3.87 -3.87
CA ILE A 309 -5.82 5.09 -3.30
C ILE A 309 -5.05 6.34 -3.75
N GLN A 310 -3.71 6.30 -3.68
CA GLN A 310 -2.89 7.43 -4.13
C GLN A 310 -3.07 7.69 -5.63
N LEU A 311 -3.09 6.64 -6.46
CA LEU A 311 -3.28 6.77 -7.90
C LEU A 311 -4.63 7.41 -8.23
N GLU A 312 -5.72 6.98 -7.58
CA GLU A 312 -7.04 7.55 -7.82
C GLU A 312 -7.16 8.99 -7.35
N LEU A 313 -6.51 9.36 -6.24
CA LEU A 313 -6.39 10.75 -5.79
C LEU A 313 -5.57 11.60 -6.77
N GLN A 314 -4.47 11.06 -7.31
CA GLN A 314 -3.63 11.74 -8.30
C GLN A 314 -4.41 12.01 -9.59
N ARG A 315 -5.13 11.00 -10.11
CA ARG A 315 -5.98 11.13 -11.31
C ARG A 315 -7.11 12.13 -11.17
N ARG A 316 -7.53 12.43 -9.94
CA ARG A 316 -8.56 13.43 -9.61
C ARG A 316 -7.99 14.80 -9.25
N GLY A 317 -6.66 14.98 -9.26
CA GLY A 317 -6.02 16.23 -8.83
C GLY A 317 -6.17 16.52 -7.33
N LEU A 318 -6.42 15.48 -6.51
CA LEU A 318 -6.65 15.61 -5.08
C LEU A 318 -5.41 15.25 -4.24
N LEU A 319 -4.47 14.47 -4.79
CA LEU A 319 -3.30 14.01 -4.03
C LEU A 319 -2.39 15.16 -3.59
N SER A 320 -2.26 16.21 -4.38
CA SER A 320 -1.42 17.38 -4.06
C SER A 320 -1.92 18.21 -2.87
N GLN A 321 -3.14 17.95 -2.38
CA GLN A 321 -3.69 18.59 -1.18
C GLN A 321 -3.22 17.91 0.12
N LEU A 322 -2.49 16.81 0.00
CA LEU A 322 -1.88 16.09 1.12
C LEU A 322 -0.39 16.36 1.15
N ASP A 323 0.13 16.78 2.32
CA ASP A 323 1.57 16.81 2.54
C ASP A 323 2.04 15.45 3.04
N LEU A 324 2.49 14.61 2.10
CA LEU A 324 3.00 13.27 2.41
C LEU A 324 4.53 13.24 2.56
N ASN A 325 5.24 14.31 2.22
CA ASN A 325 6.71 14.33 2.26
C ASN A 325 7.30 14.03 3.65
N PRO A 326 6.71 14.51 4.77
CA PRO A 326 7.21 14.20 6.11
C PRO A 326 7.27 12.70 6.42
N LEU A 327 6.48 11.87 5.73
CA LEU A 327 6.41 10.42 5.98
C LEU A 327 7.62 9.65 5.43
N PHE A 328 8.49 10.29 4.66
CA PHE A 328 9.65 9.68 3.99
C PHE A 328 11.00 10.03 4.64
N ASN A 329 10.99 10.73 5.78
CA ASN A 329 12.18 11.20 6.47
C ASN A 329 12.62 10.27 7.60
#